data_AF-A0A7S2XLQ8-F1
#
_entry.id   AF-A0A7S2XLQ8-F1
#
_cell.length_a   1.000
_cell.length_b   1.000
_cell.length_c   1.000
_cell.angle_alpha   90.00
_cell.angle_beta   90.00
_cell.angle_gamma   90.00
#
_symmetry.space_group_name_H-M   'P 1'
#
loop_
_entity.id
_entity.type
_entity.pdbx_description
1 polymer ?
#
loop_
_entity_poly.entity_id
_entity_poly.type
_entity_poly.pdbx_seq_one_letter_code
_entity_poly.pdbx_strand_id
1 'polypeptide(L)'
;SKVTDMSKAFSTSNEARNLRNFNEPLCWAVSSVTNMDAMFYNTDVFDQSIASWDVSSVTSLGYMFFGASAFNEDVSSWDVSSVKVMGKMFWVAQSFNQEISSWDVSS
;
A
#
# COMPACT_ATOMS: atom_id res chain seq x y z
N SER A 1 -6.78 -9.58 19.41
CA SER A 1 -5.39 -9.20 19.07
C SER A 1 -5.45 -7.93 18.24
N LYS A 2 -4.41 -7.10 18.25
CA LYS A 2 -4.26 -6.03 17.26
C LYS A 2 -3.68 -6.67 15.99
N VAL A 3 -4.18 -6.31 14.82
CA VAL A 3 -3.62 -6.78 13.53
C VAL A 3 -2.30 -6.05 13.32
N THR A 4 -1.20 -6.80 13.26
CA THR A 4 0.16 -6.26 13.03
C THR A 4 0.67 -6.54 11.62
N ASP A 5 0.04 -7.47 10.90
CA ASP A 5 0.44 -7.90 9.57
C ASP A 5 -0.77 -7.86 8.62
N MET A 6 -0.64 -7.06 7.57
CA MET A 6 -1.59 -6.95 6.46
C MET A 6 -0.94 -7.34 5.13
N SER A 7 0.23 -7.99 5.17
CA SER A 7 0.92 -8.41 3.97
C SER A 7 0.03 -9.32 3.12
N LYS A 8 0.02 -9.05 1.83
CA LYS A 8 -0.75 -9.79 0.81
C LYS A 8 -2.27 -9.83 1.04
N ALA A 9 -2.84 -9.00 1.91
CA ALA A 9 -4.27 -9.05 2.25
C ALA A 9 -5.20 -9.01 1.02
N PHE A 10 -4.81 -8.27 -0.03
CA PHE A 10 -5.51 -8.20 -1.31
C PHE A 10 -4.65 -8.66 -2.51
N SER A 11 -3.54 -9.36 -2.26
CA SER A 11 -2.61 -9.78 -3.32
C SER A 11 -3.26 -10.77 -4.29
N THR A 12 -3.09 -10.54 -5.59
CA THR A 12 -3.50 -11.49 -6.63
C THR A 12 -2.31 -12.38 -7.05
N SER A 13 -1.78 -13.18 -6.12
CA SER A 13 -0.80 -14.21 -6.47
C SER A 13 -1.49 -15.42 -7.11
N ASN A 14 -1.64 -15.40 -8.44
CA ASN A 14 -2.05 -16.47 -9.37
C ASN A 14 -3.29 -17.36 -9.11
N GLU A 15 -3.88 -17.40 -7.91
CA GLU A 15 -5.06 -18.23 -7.59
C GLU A 15 -6.29 -17.40 -7.17
N ALA A 16 -6.13 -16.12 -6.82
CA ALA A 16 -7.20 -15.21 -6.41
C ALA A 16 -7.59 -14.20 -7.50
N ARG A 17 -8.00 -14.66 -8.69
CA ARG A 17 -8.35 -13.79 -9.85
C ARG A 17 -9.44 -12.75 -9.55
N ASN A 18 -10.24 -12.93 -8.50
CA ASN A 18 -11.32 -12.01 -8.15
C ASN A 18 -10.85 -10.68 -7.54
N LEU A 19 -9.63 -10.61 -7.00
CA LEU A 19 -9.15 -9.37 -6.35
C LEU A 19 -8.46 -8.40 -7.32
N ARG A 20 -8.29 -8.77 -8.60
CA ARG A 20 -7.84 -7.81 -9.63
C ARG A 20 -8.79 -6.63 -9.78
N ASN A 21 -10.08 -6.91 -9.55
CA ASN A 21 -11.17 -5.93 -9.61
C ASN A 21 -11.51 -5.34 -8.23
N PHE A 22 -10.69 -5.60 -7.20
CA PHE A 22 -10.94 -5.07 -5.86
C PHE A 22 -10.79 -3.55 -5.86
N ASN A 23 -11.88 -2.84 -5.53
CA ASN A 23 -11.91 -1.38 -5.45
C ASN A 23 -12.98 -0.90 -4.47
N GLU A 24 -13.11 -1.59 -3.34
CA GLU A 24 -14.11 -1.27 -2.33
C GLU A 24 -13.52 -0.35 -1.25
N PRO A 25 -14.27 0.62 -0.72
CA PRO A 25 -13.79 1.55 0.31
C PRO A 25 -13.23 0.83 1.55
N LEU A 26 -12.13 1.35 2.09
CA LEU A 26 -11.45 0.79 3.27
C LEU A 26 -11.50 1.76 4.45
N CYS A 27 -12.30 1.44 5.46
CA CYS A 27 -12.38 2.20 6.72
C CYS A 27 -11.67 1.45 7.85
N TRP A 28 -10.40 1.12 7.65
CA TRP A 28 -9.62 0.31 8.58
C TRP A 28 -8.72 1.16 9.50
N ALA A 29 -8.62 0.76 10.77
CA ALA A 29 -7.64 1.31 11.70
C ALA A 29 -6.34 0.50 11.59
N VAL A 30 -5.30 1.11 11.01
CA VAL A 30 -4.02 0.44 10.70
C VAL A 30 -2.85 0.88 11.57
N SER A 31 -3.08 1.70 12.60
CA SER A 31 -2.03 2.29 13.46
C SER A 31 -1.18 1.31 14.27
N SER A 32 -1.52 0.02 14.27
CA SER A 32 -0.71 -1.03 14.92
C SER A 32 -0.10 -2.02 13.92
N VAL A 33 -0.30 -1.78 12.62
CA VAL A 33 0.25 -2.60 11.55
C VAL A 33 1.72 -2.25 11.36
N THR A 34 2.58 -3.26 11.31
CA THR A 34 4.02 -3.12 11.11
C THR A 34 4.47 -3.63 9.75
N ASN A 35 3.63 -4.42 9.05
CA ASN A 35 3.91 -5.02 7.75
C ASN A 35 2.72 -4.88 6.80
N MET A 36 2.92 -4.22 5.65
CA MET A 36 1.95 -4.09 4.56
C MET A 36 2.50 -4.57 3.21
N ASP A 37 3.50 -5.45 3.23
CA ASP A 37 4.13 -5.96 2.02
C ASP A 37 3.11 -6.56 1.05
N ALA A 38 3.19 -6.15 -0.22
CA ALA A 38 2.36 -6.69 -1.31
C ALA A 38 0.85 -6.64 -1.03
N MET A 39 0.38 -5.76 -0.14
CA MET A 39 -1.02 -5.69 0.28
C MET A 39 -1.98 -5.56 -0.90
N PHE A 40 -1.65 -4.71 -1.89
CA PHE A 40 -2.41 -4.46 -3.13
C PHE A 40 -1.66 -4.93 -4.38
N TYR A 41 -0.89 -6.02 -4.26
CA TYR A 41 -0.12 -6.56 -5.36
C TYR A 41 -1.04 -7.06 -6.50
N ASN A 42 -0.88 -6.50 -7.70
CA ASN A 42 -1.66 -6.76 -8.90
C ASN A 42 -3.18 -6.60 -8.68
N THR A 43 -3.60 -5.57 -7.94
CA THR A 43 -5.01 -5.12 -7.89
C THR A 43 -5.21 -4.05 -8.96
N ASP A 44 -5.41 -4.50 -10.20
CA ASP A 44 -5.35 -3.68 -11.42
C ASP A 44 -6.16 -2.37 -11.33
N VAL A 45 -7.33 -2.40 -10.67
CA VAL A 45 -8.29 -1.28 -10.62
C VAL A 45 -8.41 -0.60 -9.24
N PHE A 46 -7.61 -0.98 -8.25
CA PHE A 46 -7.69 -0.37 -6.91
C PHE A 46 -7.24 1.09 -6.95
N ASP A 47 -8.13 1.99 -6.54
CA ASP A 47 -7.90 3.44 -6.49
C ASP A 47 -8.76 4.08 -5.37
N GLN A 48 -8.90 3.38 -4.24
CA GLN A 48 -9.64 3.90 -3.09
C GLN A 48 -8.75 4.73 -2.19
N SER A 49 -9.30 5.83 -1.68
CA SER A 49 -8.57 6.71 -0.78
C SER A 49 -8.13 5.99 0.49
N ILE A 50 -6.84 6.12 0.78
CA ILE A 50 -6.15 5.59 1.96
C ILE A 50 -5.30 6.68 2.65
N ALA A 51 -5.54 7.96 2.30
CA ALA A 51 -4.82 9.11 2.82
C ALA A 51 -4.92 9.24 4.36
N SER A 52 -5.97 8.67 4.97
CA SER A 52 -6.22 8.70 6.41
C SER A 52 -5.53 7.56 7.19
N TRP A 53 -4.79 6.68 6.53
CA TRP A 53 -4.10 5.58 7.20
C TRP A 53 -2.89 6.09 7.99
N ASP A 54 -2.85 5.74 9.28
CA ASP A 54 -1.67 5.95 10.12
C ASP A 54 -0.66 4.82 9.90
N VAL A 55 0.35 5.10 9.07
CA VAL A 55 1.41 4.16 8.72
C VAL A 55 2.70 4.37 9.52
N SER A 56 2.70 5.22 10.55
CA SER A 56 3.90 5.58 11.34
C SER A 56 4.60 4.40 12.02
N SER A 57 3.85 3.30 12.26
CA SER A 57 4.37 2.04 12.82
C SER A 57 4.83 1.02 11.78
N VAL A 58 4.60 1.30 10.48
CA VAL A 58 4.92 0.35 9.41
C VAL A 58 6.42 0.35 9.16
N THR A 59 6.98 -0.85 9.06
CA THR A 59 8.40 -1.08 8.78
C THR A 59 8.64 -1.65 7.38
N SER A 60 7.59 -2.12 6.70
CA SER A 60 7.67 -2.77 5.39
C SER A 60 6.45 -2.41 4.51
N LEU A 61 6.73 -1.78 3.37
CA LEU A 61 5.82 -1.40 2.28
C LEU A 61 6.25 -2.02 0.94
N GLY A 62 7.08 -3.06 0.96
CA GLY A 62 7.65 -3.67 -0.22
C GLY A 62 6.54 -4.19 -1.14
N TYR A 63 6.61 -3.87 -2.43
CA TYR A 63 5.62 -4.27 -3.44
C TYR A 63 4.16 -3.85 -3.14
N MET A 64 3.90 -2.94 -2.20
CA MET A 64 2.53 -2.66 -1.71
C MET A 64 1.53 -2.40 -2.85
N PHE A 65 1.91 -1.60 -3.86
CA PHE A 65 1.12 -1.25 -5.03
C PHE A 65 1.72 -1.79 -6.34
N PHE A 66 2.54 -2.85 -6.26
CA PHE A 66 3.14 -3.43 -7.46
C PHE A 66 2.03 -3.86 -8.43
N GLY A 67 2.02 -3.34 -9.65
CA GLY A 67 1.00 -3.66 -10.66
C GLY A 67 -0.42 -3.14 -10.37
N ALA A 68 -0.64 -2.35 -9.30
CA ALA A 68 -1.89 -1.65 -9.07
C ALA A 68 -2.02 -0.49 -10.07
N SER A 69 -2.43 -0.82 -11.30
CA SER A 69 -2.23 0.03 -12.47
C SER A 69 -3.06 1.32 -12.43
N ALA A 70 -4.24 1.27 -11.80
CA ALA A 70 -5.12 2.42 -11.62
C ALA A 70 -4.75 3.31 -10.41
N PHE A 71 -3.97 2.81 -9.45
CA PHE A 71 -3.74 3.52 -8.18
C PHE A 71 -3.06 4.88 -8.39
N ASN A 72 -3.72 5.95 -7.96
CA ASN A 72 -3.21 7.32 -8.02
C ASN A 72 -3.71 8.19 -6.84
N GLU A 73 -4.11 7.58 -5.73
CA GLU A 73 -4.58 8.29 -4.55
C GLU A 73 -3.45 8.95 -3.76
N ASP A 74 -3.77 10.09 -3.12
CA ASP A 74 -2.82 10.88 -2.34
C ASP A 74 -2.34 10.12 -1.10
N VAL A 75 -1.02 9.97 -0.99
CA VAL A 75 -0.28 9.36 0.12
C VAL A 75 0.81 10.29 0.66
N SER A 76 0.79 11.56 0.27
CA SER A 76 1.79 12.57 0.67
C SER A 76 1.84 12.81 2.18
N SER A 77 0.74 12.54 2.88
CA SER A 77 0.57 12.68 4.33
C SER A 77 1.16 11.53 5.14
N TRP A 78 1.55 10.43 4.50
CA TRP A 78 2.04 9.24 5.20
C TRP A 78 3.39 9.50 5.88
N ASP A 79 3.47 9.19 7.17
CA ASP A 79 4.74 9.13 7.90
C ASP A 79 5.43 7.79 7.63
N VAL A 80 6.38 7.80 6.69
CA VAL A 80 7.16 6.63 6.29
C VAL A 80 8.53 6.53 6.97
N SER A 81 8.81 7.37 7.97
CA SER A 81 10.14 7.45 8.63
C SER A 81 10.57 6.15 9.32
N SER A 82 9.63 5.25 9.61
CA SER A 82 9.89 3.91 10.18
C SER A 82 10.11 2.81 9.12
N VAL A 83 9.89 3.09 7.83
CA VAL A 83 9.85 2.10 6.75
C VAL A 83 11.24 1.72 6.26
N LYS A 84 11.65 0.48 6.50
CA LYS A 84 12.96 -0.05 6.09
C LYS A 84 12.96 -0.73 4.73
N VAL A 85 11.78 -1.13 4.25
CA VAL A 85 11.61 -1.87 2.99
C VAL A 85 10.53 -1.20 2.16
N MET A 86 10.93 -0.59 1.04
CA MET A 86 10.03 0.10 0.09
C MET A 86 10.23 -0.38 -1.36
N GLY A 87 11.00 -1.47 -1.53
CA GLY A 87 11.40 -1.98 -2.84
C GLY A 87 10.20 -2.24 -3.75
N LYS A 88 10.22 -1.65 -4.95
CA LYS A 88 9.21 -1.85 -6.01
C LYS A 88 7.78 -1.50 -5.59
N MET A 89 7.59 -0.68 -4.56
CA MET A 89 6.28 -0.27 -4.04
C MET A 89 5.32 0.18 -5.14
N PHE A 90 5.79 1.01 -6.08
CA PHE A 90 5.01 1.53 -7.21
C PHE A 90 5.45 0.96 -8.57
N TRP A 91 6.22 -0.13 -8.61
CA TRP A 91 6.62 -0.67 -9.91
C TRP A 91 5.40 -1.20 -10.65
N VAL A 92 5.19 -0.72 -11.88
CA VAL A 92 4.02 -1.05 -12.72
C VAL A 92 2.70 -0.44 -12.20
N ALA A 93 2.74 0.46 -11.20
CA ALA A 93 1.60 1.33 -10.86
C ALA A 93 1.51 2.47 -11.88
N GLN A 94 0.95 2.19 -13.06
CA GLN A 94 1.04 3.06 -14.24
C GLN A 94 0.46 4.45 -14.06
N SER A 95 -0.59 4.59 -13.25
CA SER A 95 -1.29 5.87 -13.04
C SER A 95 -0.68 6.71 -11.91
N PHE A 96 0.19 6.14 -11.09
CA PHE A 96 0.70 6.81 -9.90
C PHE A 96 1.57 8.02 -10.27
N ASN A 97 1.13 9.21 -9.86
CA ASN A 97 1.81 10.48 -10.11
C ASN A 97 1.60 11.49 -8.97
N GLN A 98 1.60 11.02 -7.72
CA GLN A 98 1.42 11.86 -6.54
C GLN A 98 2.76 12.42 -6.04
N GLU A 99 2.70 13.58 -5.39
CA GLU A 99 3.88 14.18 -4.76
C GLU A 99 4.26 13.40 -3.49
N ILE A 100 5.50 12.89 -3.47
CA ILE A 100 6.07 12.16 -2.32
C ILE A 100 7.43 12.73 -1.91
N SER A 101 7.70 13.98 -2.31
CA SER A 101 8.96 14.70 -2.03
C SER A 101 9.16 14.96 -0.52
N SER A 102 8.06 14.99 0.23
CA SER A 102 8.00 15.23 1.68
C SER A 102 8.39 14.01 2.52
N TRP A 103 8.44 12.82 1.93
CA TRP A 103 8.72 11.59 2.66
C TRP A 103 10.16 11.55 3.18
N ASP A 104 10.32 11.32 4.49
CA ASP A 104 11.62 11.01 5.07
C ASP A 104 11.97 9.54 4.79
N VAL A 105 12.93 9.32 3.89
CA VAL A 105 13.40 8.00 3.45
C VAL A 105 14.83 7.68 3.94
N SER A 106 15.25 8.32 5.04
CA SER A 106 16.63 8.21 5.55
C SER A 106 16.92 6.97 6.42
N SER A 107 15.89 6.19 6.78
CA SER A 107 15.95 5.03 7.69
C SER A 107 16.70 3.81 7.16
#